data_AF-A0A7W1XIA8-F1
#
_entry.id   AF-A0A7W1XIA8-F1
#
_cell.length_a   1.000
_cell.length_b   1.000
_cell.length_c   1.000
_cell.angle_alpha   90.00
_cell.angle_beta   90.00
_cell.angle_gamma   90.00
#
_symmetry.space_group_name_H-M   'P 1'
#
loop_
_entity.id
_entity.type
_entity.pdbx_description
1 polymer ?
#
loop_
_entity_poly.entity_id
_entity_poly.type
_entity_poly.pdbx_seq_one_letter_code
_entity_poly.pdbx_strand_id
1 'polypeptide(L)'
;MGFYQSLQLDPFILKQKIREATSRKEKRMYICSLFLRSLFIVLFAICFIIFITTLFESTHKPYAVVLFCMLMSIRFVDFGYKISHSIISLAIVMLSLLTAPYVQLIKWSGMGVLIHFILLSSILLATASDPKMGNASLYGFSYLFIVYSLPKDLLNKDFFTQTGSLLFLFFCWFSVILYRKHREKNRGKSLFRKNFLKDIYSQQKIWMLSYAFGISLLIVAGEYVPFQRLMWAGFAFSSIVSSYGLMSIGFKERAVDRIIGSLIGCALFIGISQFIPFVWVGILGGLALGICSTYRYKTIFNCFGALTIAASLFGVPGAVTIRIFENILGVCLGIMYIGVTEILIRKIREKHGLNH
;
A
#
# COMPACT_ATOMS: atom_id res chain seq x y z
N MET A 1 32.39 -2.88 -4.37
CA MET A 1 31.13 -3.24 -3.71
C MET A 1 30.93 -4.74 -3.84
N GLY A 2 30.62 -5.45 -2.75
CA GLY A 2 30.42 -6.91 -2.79
C GLY A 2 29.06 -7.31 -3.37
N PHE A 3 28.92 -8.58 -3.79
CA PHE A 3 27.69 -9.12 -4.36
C PHE A 3 26.49 -9.09 -3.40
N TYR A 4 26.72 -9.39 -2.12
CA TYR A 4 25.67 -9.28 -1.11
C TYR A 4 25.16 -7.84 -0.96
N GLN A 5 26.05 -6.85 -1.05
CA GLN A 5 25.69 -5.44 -0.96
C GLN A 5 24.86 -5.02 -2.19
N SER A 6 25.19 -5.51 -3.39
CA SER A 6 24.43 -5.18 -4.60
C SER A 6 23.00 -5.74 -4.58
N LEU A 7 22.78 -6.91 -3.95
CA LEU A 7 21.43 -7.45 -3.73
C LEU A 7 20.54 -6.52 -2.87
N GLN A 8 21.13 -5.68 -2.02
CA GLN A 8 20.37 -4.75 -1.17
C GLN A 8 19.99 -3.45 -1.88
N LEU A 9 20.60 -3.13 -3.04
CA LEU A 9 20.34 -1.91 -3.79
C LEU A 9 18.99 -1.92 -4.50
N ASP A 10 18.29 -0.78 -4.46
CA ASP A 10 17.03 -0.58 -5.18
C ASP A 10 17.18 -0.86 -6.69
N PRO A 11 16.15 -1.43 -7.37
CA PRO A 11 16.17 -1.65 -8.81
C PRO A 11 16.54 -0.42 -9.64
N PHE A 12 16.19 0.79 -9.20
CA PHE A 12 16.61 2.03 -9.85
C PHE A 12 18.14 2.18 -9.86
N ILE A 13 18.77 2.03 -8.69
CA ILE A 13 20.23 2.16 -8.53
C ILE A 13 20.93 1.04 -9.30
N LEU A 14 20.40 -0.19 -9.26
CA LEU A 14 20.97 -1.31 -10.02
C LEU A 14 20.92 -1.06 -11.53
N LYS A 15 19.81 -0.54 -12.06
CA LYS A 15 19.71 -0.21 -13.49
C LYS A 15 20.63 0.93 -13.90
N GLN A 16 20.82 1.92 -13.03
CA GLN A 16 21.80 2.98 -13.26
C GLN A 16 23.21 2.38 -13.33
N LYS A 17 23.60 1.55 -12.35
CA LYS A 17 24.90 0.86 -12.34
C LYS A 17 25.12 -0.07 -13.53
N ILE A 18 24.07 -0.73 -14.04
CA ILE A 18 24.14 -1.55 -15.26
C ILE A 18 24.49 -0.71 -16.49
N ARG A 19 24.00 0.54 -16.56
CA ARG A 19 24.28 1.47 -17.66
C ARG A 19 25.68 2.07 -17.56
N GLU A 20 26.13 2.36 -16.35
CA GLU A 20 27.44 2.96 -16.06
C GLU A 20 28.58 1.94 -16.06
N ALA A 21 28.29 0.64 -15.98
CA ALA A 21 29.30 -0.41 -15.92
C ALA A 21 30.18 -0.45 -17.18
N THR A 22 31.49 -0.27 -16.98
CA THR A 22 32.50 -0.29 -18.05
C THR A 22 32.94 -1.70 -18.43
N SER A 23 32.93 -2.64 -17.48
CA SER A 23 33.34 -4.03 -17.70
C SER A 23 32.17 -5.00 -17.87
N ARG A 24 32.32 -5.99 -18.76
CA ARG A 24 31.31 -7.07 -18.93
C ARG A 24 31.05 -7.84 -17.64
N LYS A 25 32.09 -8.06 -16.83
CA LYS A 25 32.00 -8.78 -15.55
C LYS A 25 31.11 -8.02 -14.56
N GLU A 26 31.33 -6.72 -14.42
CA GLU A 26 30.54 -5.87 -13.53
C GLU A 26 29.09 -5.75 -14.00
N LYS A 27 28.86 -5.55 -15.30
CA LYS A 27 27.51 -5.52 -15.87
C LYS A 27 26.73 -6.81 -15.59
N ARG A 28 27.36 -7.97 -15.78
CA ARG A 28 26.75 -9.28 -15.46
C ARG A 28 26.44 -9.41 -13.97
N MET A 29 27.33 -8.95 -13.09
CA MET A 29 27.10 -8.96 -11.65
C MET A 29 25.87 -8.16 -11.25
N TYR A 30 25.68 -6.95 -11.79
CA TYR A 30 24.51 -6.12 -11.47
C TYR A 30 23.20 -6.67 -12.06
N ILE A 31 23.23 -7.23 -13.28
CA ILE A 31 22.07 -7.91 -13.87
C ILE A 31 21.67 -9.12 -13.03
N CYS A 32 22.65 -9.95 -12.65
CA CYS A 32 22.43 -11.10 -11.80
C CYS A 32 21.87 -10.68 -10.42
N SER A 33 22.41 -9.61 -9.83
CA SER A 33 21.91 -9.04 -8.58
C SER A 33 20.45 -8.58 -8.70
N LEU A 34 20.08 -7.94 -9.82
CA LEU A 34 18.72 -7.47 -10.06
C LEU A 34 17.73 -8.65 -10.15
N PHE A 35 18.09 -9.70 -10.88
CA PHE A 35 17.25 -10.89 -11.02
C PHE A 35 17.14 -11.67 -9.71
N LEU A 36 18.27 -12.02 -9.08
CA LEU A 36 18.29 -12.82 -7.86
C LEU A 36 17.63 -12.09 -6.69
N ARG A 37 17.78 -10.76 -6.58
CA ARG A 37 17.01 -9.97 -5.62
C ARG A 37 15.51 -10.19 -5.82
N SER A 38 15.02 -10.06 -7.05
CA SER A 38 13.59 -10.23 -7.35
C SER A 38 13.13 -11.66 -7.02
N LEU A 39 13.89 -12.67 -7.43
CA LEU A 39 13.64 -14.08 -7.14
C LEU A 39 13.55 -14.34 -5.64
N PHE A 40 14.53 -13.89 -4.86
CA PHE A 40 14.53 -14.08 -3.40
C PHE A 40 13.39 -13.36 -2.71
N ILE A 41 12.98 -12.17 -3.19
CA ILE A 41 11.81 -11.47 -2.64
C ILE A 41 10.54 -12.29 -2.89
N VAL A 42 10.35 -12.81 -4.10
CA VAL A 42 9.16 -13.62 -4.45
C VAL A 42 9.14 -14.93 -3.67
N LEU A 43 10.26 -15.65 -3.62
CA LEU A 43 10.37 -16.89 -2.85
C LEU A 43 10.12 -16.64 -1.36
N PHE A 44 10.72 -15.59 -0.80
CA PHE A 44 10.49 -15.23 0.58
C PHE A 44 9.02 -14.85 0.84
N ALA A 45 8.38 -14.13 -0.07
CA ALA A 45 6.94 -13.81 0.04
C ALA A 45 6.08 -15.07 0.07
N ILE A 46 6.34 -16.02 -0.83
CA ILE A 46 5.60 -17.30 -0.89
C ILE A 46 5.79 -18.08 0.41
N CYS A 47 7.04 -18.31 0.82
CA CYS A 47 7.34 -19.05 2.05
C CYS A 47 6.74 -18.36 3.28
N PHE A 48 6.82 -17.03 3.35
CA PHE A 48 6.26 -16.24 4.44
C PHE A 48 4.73 -16.37 4.52
N ILE A 49 4.04 -16.21 3.39
CA ILE A 49 2.58 -16.33 3.35
C ILE A 49 2.15 -17.74 3.74
N ILE A 50 2.79 -18.77 3.17
CA ILE A 50 2.51 -20.18 3.51
C ILE A 50 2.70 -20.40 5.01
N PHE A 51 3.84 -19.99 5.57
CA PHE A 51 4.14 -20.15 6.99
C PHE A 51 3.04 -19.55 7.89
N ILE A 52 2.62 -18.30 7.63
CA ILE A 52 1.57 -17.67 8.42
C ILE A 52 0.22 -18.36 8.24
N THR A 53 -0.16 -18.73 7.01
CA THR A 53 -1.44 -19.40 6.76
C THR A 53 -1.49 -20.84 7.26
N THR A 54 -0.35 -21.48 7.49
CA THR A 54 -0.29 -22.79 8.15
C THR A 54 -0.47 -22.65 9.66
N LEU A 55 0.05 -21.58 10.27
CA LEU A 55 -0.06 -21.33 11.72
C LEU A 55 -1.41 -20.72 12.14
N PHE A 56 -2.00 -19.88 11.30
CA PHE A 56 -3.21 -19.10 11.58
C PHE A 56 -4.33 -19.35 10.58
N GLU A 57 -4.31 -20.45 9.85
CA GLU A 57 -5.29 -20.77 8.79
C GLU A 57 -5.22 -19.86 7.53
N SER A 58 -5.80 -20.34 6.44
CA SER A 58 -5.79 -19.66 5.14
C SER A 58 -6.60 -18.36 5.11
N THR A 59 -7.55 -18.21 6.04
CA THR A 59 -8.38 -17.01 6.24
C THR A 59 -7.55 -15.78 6.61
N HIS A 60 -6.39 -15.96 7.24
CA HIS A 60 -5.47 -14.87 7.61
C HIS A 60 -4.49 -14.44 6.49
N LYS A 61 -4.65 -14.98 5.28
CA LYS A 61 -3.82 -14.60 4.11
C LYS A 61 -3.75 -13.08 3.86
N PRO A 62 -4.83 -12.27 4.00
CA PRO A 62 -4.73 -10.82 3.86
C PRO A 62 -3.75 -10.18 4.84
N TYR A 63 -3.76 -10.62 6.11
CA TYR A 63 -2.82 -10.16 7.12
C TYR A 63 -1.38 -10.60 6.80
N ALA A 64 -1.17 -11.83 6.35
CA ALA A 64 0.14 -12.31 5.95
C ALA A 64 0.78 -11.42 4.86
N VAL A 65 0.01 -11.04 3.84
CA VAL A 65 0.48 -10.13 2.78
C VAL A 65 0.81 -8.74 3.34
N VAL A 66 -0.05 -8.17 4.18
CA VAL A 66 0.18 -6.86 4.81
C VAL A 66 1.43 -6.86 5.68
N LEU A 67 1.58 -7.87 6.53
CA LEU A 67 2.74 -8.03 7.41
C LEU A 67 4.03 -8.21 6.59
N PHE A 68 3.98 -8.96 5.50
CA PHE A 68 5.11 -9.06 4.56
C PHE A 68 5.49 -7.69 3.98
N CYS A 69 4.53 -6.91 3.48
CA CYS A 69 4.79 -5.58 2.94
C CYS A 69 5.35 -4.62 4.01
N MET A 70 4.82 -4.68 5.23
CA MET A 70 5.33 -3.91 6.37
C MET A 70 6.76 -4.29 6.73
N LEU A 71 7.09 -5.57 6.78
CA LEU A 71 8.44 -6.07 7.04
C LEU A 71 9.45 -5.54 6.01
N MET A 72 9.07 -5.61 4.72
CA MET A 72 9.91 -5.13 3.62
C MET A 72 10.16 -3.62 3.70
N SER A 73 9.18 -2.84 4.21
CA SER A 73 9.33 -1.40 4.40
C SER A 73 10.14 -1.05 5.64
N ILE A 74 9.75 -1.56 6.82
CA ILE A 74 10.36 -1.24 8.13
C ILE A 74 11.86 -1.54 8.17
N ARG A 75 12.33 -2.51 7.38
CA ARG A 75 13.76 -2.80 7.25
C ARG A 75 14.59 -1.60 6.75
N PHE A 76 14.00 -0.73 5.94
CA PHE A 76 14.70 0.37 5.26
C PHE A 76 14.13 1.76 5.59
N VAL A 77 12.83 1.86 5.84
CA VAL A 77 12.09 3.10 6.05
C VAL A 77 11.61 3.16 7.50
N ASP A 78 11.89 4.28 8.17
CA ASP A 78 11.37 4.58 9.51
C ASP A 78 10.08 5.42 9.44
N PHE A 79 9.47 5.70 10.60
CA PHE A 79 8.26 6.53 10.67
C PHE A 79 8.55 8.03 10.82
N GLY A 80 9.82 8.44 10.82
CA GLY A 80 10.26 9.82 10.98
C GLY A 80 10.14 10.37 12.41
N TYR A 81 10.00 9.49 13.40
CA TYR A 81 9.95 9.82 14.83
C TYR A 81 11.10 9.17 15.59
N LYS A 82 11.41 9.69 16.78
CA LYS A 82 12.32 9.02 17.72
C LYS A 82 11.83 7.59 18.01
N ILE A 83 12.74 6.69 18.35
CA ILE A 83 12.44 5.26 18.37
C ILE A 83 11.29 4.85 19.29
N SER A 84 11.19 5.43 20.49
CA SER A 84 10.07 5.14 21.40
C SER A 84 8.72 5.50 20.79
N HIS A 85 8.64 6.61 20.08
CA HIS A 85 7.41 7.04 19.41
C HIS A 85 7.18 6.24 18.13
N SER A 86 8.22 5.78 17.44
CA SER A 86 8.06 4.85 16.30
C SER A 86 7.50 3.49 16.74
N ILE A 87 7.86 3.00 17.93
CA ILE A 87 7.26 1.79 18.52
C ILE A 87 5.78 2.05 18.90
N ILE A 88 5.47 3.19 19.51
CA ILE A 88 4.07 3.58 19.78
C ILE A 88 3.27 3.68 18.48
N SER A 89 3.83 4.31 17.44
CA SER A 89 3.23 4.37 16.10
C SER A 89 2.94 2.99 15.54
N LEU A 90 3.85 2.04 15.71
CA LEU A 90 3.64 0.66 15.29
C LEU A 90 2.47 0.02 16.04
N ALA A 91 2.34 0.25 17.35
CA ALA A 91 1.20 -0.23 18.13
C ALA A 91 -0.13 0.36 17.62
N ILE A 92 -0.16 1.67 17.33
CA ILE A 92 -1.34 2.34 16.73
C ILE A 92 -1.72 1.68 15.41
N VAL A 93 -0.74 1.38 14.55
CA VAL A 93 -0.98 0.68 13.28
C VAL A 93 -1.58 -0.70 13.52
N MET A 94 -0.97 -1.51 14.40
CA MET A 94 -1.44 -2.89 14.65
C MET A 94 -2.86 -2.91 15.25
N LEU A 95 -3.15 -2.05 16.21
CA LEU A 95 -4.50 -1.90 16.78
C LEU A 95 -5.51 -1.44 15.73
N SER A 96 -5.11 -0.47 14.90
CA SER A 96 -6.00 0.02 13.84
C SER A 96 -6.30 -1.07 12.81
N LEU A 97 -5.29 -1.85 12.41
CA LEU A 97 -5.47 -2.97 11.48
C LEU A 97 -6.29 -4.13 12.08
N LEU A 98 -6.19 -4.37 13.40
CA LEU A 98 -7.02 -5.35 14.10
C LEU A 98 -8.51 -4.94 14.08
N THR A 99 -8.79 -3.66 14.34
CA THR A 99 -10.16 -3.12 14.43
C THR A 99 -10.80 -2.84 13.08
N ALA A 100 -10.02 -2.52 12.04
CA ALA A 100 -10.50 -2.05 10.75
C ALA A 100 -11.58 -2.92 10.07
N PRO A 101 -11.48 -4.26 10.04
CA PRO A 101 -12.51 -5.10 9.42
C PRO A 101 -13.86 -5.02 10.14
N TYR A 102 -13.85 -4.93 11.47
CA TYR A 102 -15.05 -4.98 12.31
C TYR A 102 -15.94 -3.74 12.14
N VAL A 103 -15.40 -2.65 11.61
CA VAL A 103 -16.19 -1.46 11.24
C VAL A 103 -17.27 -1.80 10.22
N GLN A 104 -17.06 -2.80 9.37
CA GLN A 104 -18.04 -3.29 8.40
C GLN A 104 -19.30 -3.91 9.03
N LEU A 105 -19.23 -4.29 10.31
CA LEU A 105 -20.38 -4.84 11.04
C LEU A 105 -21.33 -3.73 11.53
N ILE A 106 -20.92 -2.47 11.45
CA ILE A 106 -21.70 -1.32 11.88
C ILE A 106 -22.72 -0.98 10.81
N LYS A 107 -24.02 -1.10 11.15
CA LYS A 107 -25.12 -0.84 10.21
C LYS A 107 -25.28 0.64 9.86
N TRP A 108 -24.87 1.55 10.76
CA TRP A 108 -24.99 2.98 10.54
C TRP A 108 -23.79 3.52 9.75
N SER A 109 -24.01 3.85 8.48
CA SER A 109 -22.98 4.29 7.53
C SER A 109 -22.23 5.53 8.00
N GLY A 110 -22.92 6.48 8.65
CA GLY A 110 -22.29 7.67 9.21
C GLY A 110 -21.23 7.34 10.27
N MET A 111 -21.52 6.40 11.16
CA MET A 111 -20.55 5.90 12.14
C MET A 111 -19.43 5.10 11.47
N GLY A 112 -19.75 4.29 10.46
CA GLY A 112 -18.76 3.57 9.67
C GLY A 112 -17.71 4.52 9.07
N VAL A 113 -18.16 5.61 8.42
CA VAL A 113 -17.26 6.63 7.87
C VAL A 113 -16.42 7.27 8.97
N LEU A 114 -17.03 7.64 10.09
CA LEU A 114 -16.33 8.29 11.20
C LEU A 114 -15.23 7.41 11.79
N ILE A 115 -15.52 6.13 12.05
CA ILE A 115 -14.55 5.20 12.64
C ILE A 115 -13.44 4.88 11.64
N HIS A 116 -13.77 4.62 10.36
CA HIS A 116 -12.75 4.48 9.31
C HIS A 116 -11.83 5.69 9.25
N PHE A 117 -12.40 6.90 9.36
CA PHE A 117 -11.64 8.14 9.32
C PHE A 117 -10.70 8.27 10.52
N ILE A 118 -11.16 7.93 11.72
CA ILE A 118 -10.32 7.94 12.94
C ILE A 118 -9.17 6.96 12.82
N LEU A 119 -9.42 5.72 12.39
CA LEU A 119 -8.41 4.67 12.27
C LEU A 119 -7.36 5.02 11.22
N LEU A 120 -7.78 5.44 10.02
CA LEU A 120 -6.86 5.83 8.95
C LEU A 120 -6.07 7.09 9.30
N SER A 121 -6.71 8.09 9.91
CA SER A 121 -6.00 9.30 10.36
C SER A 121 -4.94 8.95 11.39
N SER A 122 -5.26 8.06 12.33
CA SER A 122 -4.31 7.58 13.36
C SER A 122 -3.11 6.89 12.72
N ILE A 123 -3.33 5.99 11.75
CA ILE A 123 -2.28 5.31 11.00
C ILE A 123 -1.38 6.32 10.26
N LEU A 124 -1.96 7.29 9.54
CA LEU A 124 -1.20 8.24 8.74
C LEU A 124 -0.41 9.19 9.62
N LEU A 125 -1.00 9.71 10.69
CA LEU A 125 -0.31 10.54 11.66
C LEU A 125 0.83 9.78 12.36
N ALA A 126 0.66 8.48 12.56
CA ALA A 126 1.67 7.60 13.14
C ALA A 126 2.83 7.24 12.20
N THR A 127 2.63 7.27 10.87
CA THR A 127 3.59 6.68 9.91
C THR A 127 4.04 7.62 8.80
N ALA A 128 3.18 8.53 8.35
CA ALA A 128 3.40 9.40 7.18
C ALA A 128 3.97 10.76 7.55
N SER A 129 4.94 10.77 8.47
CA SER A 129 5.52 12.01 8.97
C SER A 129 6.40 12.72 7.93
N ASP A 130 6.86 12.03 6.88
CA ASP A 130 7.41 12.62 5.66
C ASP A 130 6.72 11.96 4.44
N PRO A 131 6.02 12.74 3.60
CA PRO A 131 5.34 12.18 2.44
C PRO A 131 6.27 11.48 1.44
N LYS A 132 7.56 11.84 1.40
CA LYS A 132 8.54 11.25 0.48
C LYS A 132 8.91 9.81 0.85
N MET A 133 8.62 9.37 2.08
CA MET A 133 8.93 8.02 2.56
C MET A 133 7.98 6.94 2.03
N GLY A 134 6.85 7.31 1.41
CA GLY A 134 5.91 6.35 0.83
C GLY A 134 5.04 5.59 1.85
N ASN A 135 5.21 5.84 3.15
CA ASN A 135 4.44 5.19 4.22
C ASN A 135 2.92 5.38 4.05
N ALA A 136 2.46 6.57 3.62
CA ALA A 136 1.03 6.82 3.40
C ALA A 136 0.41 5.83 2.39
N SER A 137 1.08 5.60 1.26
CA SER A 137 0.62 4.65 0.25
C SER A 137 0.65 3.21 0.75
N LEU A 138 1.70 2.81 1.48
CA LEU A 138 1.83 1.46 2.04
C LEU A 138 0.73 1.17 3.07
N TYR A 139 0.60 2.00 4.09
CA TYR A 139 -0.35 1.75 5.17
C TYR A 139 -1.80 1.99 4.76
N GLY A 140 -2.05 2.92 3.83
CA GLY A 140 -3.35 3.06 3.18
C GLY A 140 -3.71 1.83 2.34
N PHE A 141 -2.76 1.25 1.60
CA PHE A 141 -2.93 -0.04 0.94
C PHE A 141 -3.23 -1.16 1.96
N SER A 142 -2.45 -1.25 3.04
CA SER A 142 -2.64 -2.28 4.08
C SER A 142 -4.05 -2.25 4.66
N TYR A 143 -4.53 -1.04 5.00
CA TYR A 143 -5.87 -0.83 5.51
C TYR A 143 -6.94 -1.30 4.53
N LEU A 144 -6.88 -0.79 3.29
CA LEU A 144 -7.84 -1.13 2.24
C LEU A 144 -7.85 -2.62 1.93
N PHE A 145 -6.67 -3.24 1.85
CA PHE A 145 -6.55 -4.64 1.49
C PHE A 145 -7.17 -5.54 2.56
N ILE A 146 -6.94 -5.25 3.85
CA ILE A 146 -7.57 -5.99 4.96
C ILE A 146 -9.09 -5.82 4.94
N VAL A 147 -9.58 -4.57 4.84
CA VAL A 147 -11.02 -4.29 4.84
C VAL A 147 -11.71 -4.99 3.66
N TYR A 148 -11.24 -4.81 2.43
CA TYR A 148 -11.91 -5.38 1.28
C TYR A 148 -11.75 -6.90 1.17
N SER A 149 -10.65 -7.49 1.65
CA SER A 149 -10.42 -8.94 1.49
C SER A 149 -11.13 -9.82 2.50
N LEU A 150 -11.56 -9.28 3.66
CA LEU A 150 -12.15 -10.08 4.74
C LEU A 150 -13.67 -10.02 4.72
N PRO A 151 -14.38 -11.12 4.41
CA PRO A 151 -15.82 -11.14 4.34
C PRO A 151 -16.44 -11.01 5.74
N LYS A 152 -17.67 -10.47 5.84
CA LYS A 152 -18.28 -10.07 7.12
C LYS A 152 -18.59 -11.27 8.03
N ASP A 153 -18.90 -12.42 7.44
CA ASP A 153 -19.20 -13.70 8.10
C ASP A 153 -17.99 -14.32 8.82
N LEU A 154 -16.77 -13.99 8.38
CA LEU A 154 -15.53 -14.44 9.02
C LEU A 154 -15.23 -13.70 10.33
N LEU A 155 -15.82 -12.52 10.56
CA LEU A 155 -15.46 -11.61 11.66
C LEU A 155 -16.11 -11.98 13.00
N ASN A 156 -15.72 -13.14 13.52
CA ASN A 156 -16.17 -13.65 14.83
C ASN A 156 -15.10 -13.44 15.93
N LYS A 157 -15.43 -13.84 17.16
CA LYS A 157 -14.55 -13.69 18.34
C LYS A 157 -13.25 -14.49 18.22
N ASP A 158 -13.30 -15.68 17.62
CA ASP A 158 -12.13 -16.54 17.47
C ASP A 158 -11.16 -15.94 16.45
N PHE A 159 -11.68 -15.47 15.32
CA PHE A 159 -10.91 -14.73 14.33
C PHE A 159 -10.28 -13.46 14.92
N PHE A 160 -11.00 -12.71 15.76
CA PHE A 160 -10.45 -11.55 16.49
C PHE A 160 -9.26 -11.94 17.37
N THR A 161 -9.41 -13.03 18.13
CA THR A 161 -8.39 -13.48 19.09
C THR A 161 -7.14 -13.98 18.37
N GLN A 162 -7.32 -14.80 17.32
CA GLN A 162 -6.22 -15.28 16.48
C GLN A 162 -5.50 -14.12 15.79
N THR A 163 -6.24 -13.21 15.16
CA THR A 163 -5.67 -12.00 14.53
C THR A 163 -4.93 -11.14 15.56
N GLY A 164 -5.48 -10.96 16.76
CA GLY A 164 -4.85 -10.20 17.83
C GLY A 164 -3.51 -10.80 18.25
N SER A 165 -3.44 -12.12 18.41
CA SER A 165 -2.19 -12.82 18.73
C SER A 165 -1.15 -12.73 17.60
N LEU A 166 -1.57 -12.86 16.34
CA LEU A 166 -0.72 -12.69 15.16
C LEU A 166 -0.12 -11.27 15.12
N LEU A 167 -0.96 -10.24 15.21
CA LEU A 167 -0.51 -8.85 15.16
C LEU A 167 0.36 -8.47 16.36
N PHE A 168 0.11 -9.05 17.54
CA PHE A 168 0.95 -8.86 18.71
C PHE A 168 2.35 -9.48 18.54
N LEU A 169 2.44 -10.71 18.03
CA LEU A 169 3.72 -11.35 17.72
C LEU A 169 4.53 -10.50 16.74
N PHE A 170 3.88 -9.99 15.70
CA PHE A 170 4.50 -9.14 14.70
C PHE A 170 4.84 -7.75 15.22
N PHE A 171 4.05 -7.19 16.13
CA PHE A 171 4.39 -5.97 16.85
C PHE A 171 5.72 -6.13 17.60
N CYS A 172 5.88 -7.21 18.37
CA CYS A 172 7.12 -7.50 19.08
C CYS A 172 8.30 -7.64 18.11
N TRP A 173 8.14 -8.43 17.04
CA TRP A 173 9.20 -8.64 16.07
C TRP A 173 9.59 -7.36 15.33
N PHE A 174 8.62 -6.60 14.82
CA PHE A 174 8.89 -5.35 14.10
C PHE A 174 9.44 -4.26 15.02
N SER A 175 9.07 -4.24 16.31
CA SER A 175 9.67 -3.34 17.29
C SER A 175 11.18 -3.59 17.44
N VAL A 176 11.61 -4.86 17.48
CA VAL A 176 13.03 -5.22 17.50
C VAL A 176 13.74 -4.75 16.23
N ILE A 177 13.12 -4.91 15.06
CA ILE A 177 13.69 -4.44 13.78
C ILE A 177 13.83 -2.92 13.77
N LEU A 178 12.77 -2.19 14.14
CA LEU A 178 12.78 -0.73 14.24
C LEU A 178 13.90 -0.26 15.16
N TYR A 179 14.03 -0.89 16.34
CA TYR A 179 15.06 -0.54 17.30
C TYR A 179 16.47 -0.77 16.73
N ARG A 180 16.73 -1.95 16.15
CA ARG A 180 18.05 -2.27 15.60
C ARG A 180 18.43 -1.40 14.39
N LYS A 181 17.46 -1.02 13.55
CA LYS A 181 17.73 -0.32 12.28
C LYS A 181 17.67 1.21 12.39
N HIS A 182 16.84 1.75 13.28
CA HIS A 182 16.48 3.17 13.26
C HIS A 182 16.60 3.88 14.60
N ARG A 183 17.10 3.25 15.67
CA ARG A 183 17.24 3.90 17.00
C ARG A 183 18.04 5.20 17.00
N GLU A 184 19.00 5.31 16.09
CA GLU A 184 19.87 6.48 15.97
C GLU A 184 19.24 7.64 15.18
N LYS A 185 18.14 7.39 14.47
CA LYS A 185 17.48 8.38 13.62
C LYS A 185 16.47 9.22 14.39
N ASN A 186 16.22 10.44 13.89
CA ASN A 186 15.11 11.31 14.32
C ASN A 186 15.01 11.55 15.85
N ARG A 187 16.13 11.49 16.59
CA ARG A 187 16.17 11.56 18.07
C ARG A 187 15.36 12.75 18.67
N GLY A 188 15.25 13.87 17.96
CA GLY A 188 14.49 15.06 18.39
C GLY A 188 13.02 15.14 17.92
N LYS A 189 12.52 14.20 17.10
CA LYS A 189 11.16 14.28 16.53
C LYS A 189 10.16 13.49 17.37
N SER A 190 9.28 14.19 18.06
CA SER A 190 8.18 13.61 18.84
C SER A 190 6.88 13.56 18.03
N LEU A 191 6.24 12.39 18.00
CA LEU A 191 4.88 12.19 17.45
C LEU A 191 3.86 13.19 17.99
N PHE A 192 3.71 13.28 19.31
CA PHE A 192 2.72 14.17 19.92
C PHE A 192 3.00 15.64 19.61
N ARG A 193 4.26 16.09 19.73
CA ARG A 193 4.62 17.48 19.46
C ARG A 193 4.38 17.85 18.00
N LYS A 194 4.71 16.96 17.06
CA LYS A 194 4.50 17.19 15.63
C LYS A 194 3.01 17.25 15.27
N ASN A 195 2.21 16.35 15.83
CA ASN A 195 0.81 16.18 15.42
C ASN A 195 -0.15 17.14 16.14
N PHE A 196 0.10 17.46 17.41
CA PHE A 196 -0.83 18.26 18.23
C PHE A 196 -0.33 19.67 18.55
N LEU A 197 0.98 19.88 18.72
CA LEU A 197 1.54 21.17 19.18
C LEU A 197 2.07 22.06 18.05
N LYS A 198 2.47 21.49 16.91
CA LYS A 198 3.03 22.24 15.78
C LYS A 198 1.99 22.38 14.66
N ASP A 199 1.69 23.60 14.23
CA ASP A 199 0.87 23.97 13.06
C ASP A 199 -0.26 22.98 12.74
N ILE A 200 -1.38 23.13 13.45
CA ILE A 200 -2.60 22.32 13.26
C ILE A 200 -3.05 22.34 11.78
N TYR A 201 -2.83 23.46 11.09
CA TYR A 201 -3.21 23.68 9.69
C TYR A 201 -2.08 23.45 8.66
N SER A 202 -1.01 22.74 9.02
CA SER A 202 0.03 22.40 8.04
C SER A 202 -0.55 21.64 6.84
N GLN A 203 -0.05 21.96 5.63
CA GLN A 203 -0.49 21.31 4.37
C GLN A 203 -0.37 19.78 4.42
N GLN A 204 0.62 19.27 5.16
CA GLN A 204 0.79 17.84 5.40
C GLN A 204 -0.38 17.22 6.16
N LYS A 205 -0.84 17.85 7.25
CA LYS A 205 -1.97 17.34 8.04
C LYS A 205 -3.26 17.39 7.25
N ILE A 206 -3.50 18.51 6.56
CA ILE A 206 -4.67 18.67 5.69
C ILE A 206 -4.67 17.52 4.66
N TRP A 207 -3.54 17.27 4.00
CA TRP A 207 -3.43 16.17 3.05
C TRP A 207 -3.68 14.79 3.69
N MET A 208 -3.10 14.48 4.85
CA MET A 208 -3.32 13.19 5.53
C MET A 208 -4.78 13.00 5.95
N LEU A 209 -5.43 14.04 6.48
CA LEU A 209 -6.82 13.99 6.90
C LEU A 209 -7.76 13.90 5.68
N SER A 210 -7.51 14.67 4.63
CA SER A 210 -8.25 14.51 3.36
C SER A 210 -8.07 13.11 2.79
N TYR A 211 -6.85 12.57 2.80
CA TYR A 211 -6.62 11.18 2.37
C TYR A 211 -7.45 10.19 3.19
N ALA A 212 -7.38 10.26 4.52
CA ALA A 212 -8.15 9.37 5.40
C ALA A 212 -9.66 9.50 5.15
N PHE A 213 -10.16 10.73 5.00
CA PHE A 213 -11.58 10.99 4.77
C PHE A 213 -12.07 10.43 3.43
N GLY A 214 -11.33 10.69 2.35
CA GLY A 214 -11.67 10.17 1.01
C GLY A 214 -11.73 8.64 0.96
N ILE A 215 -10.77 7.97 1.60
CA ILE A 215 -10.76 6.50 1.69
C ILE A 215 -11.94 5.99 2.53
N SER A 216 -12.24 6.66 3.63
CA SER A 216 -13.35 6.26 4.52
C SER A 216 -14.70 6.37 3.83
N LEU A 217 -14.92 7.45 3.06
CA LEU A 217 -16.10 7.60 2.22
C LEU A 217 -16.17 6.49 1.17
N LEU A 218 -15.06 6.17 0.51
CA LEU A 218 -15.03 5.17 -0.55
C LEU A 218 -15.33 3.76 -0.03
N ILE A 219 -14.83 3.40 1.16
CA ILE A 219 -15.11 2.09 1.78
C ILE A 219 -16.62 1.95 2.00
N VAL A 220 -17.24 2.93 2.67
CA VAL A 220 -18.66 2.87 3.02
C VAL A 220 -19.55 2.99 1.78
N ALA A 221 -19.23 3.88 0.85
CA ALA A 221 -19.94 4.00 -0.42
C ALA A 221 -19.88 2.70 -1.23
N GLY A 222 -18.75 2.00 -1.20
CA GLY A 222 -18.57 0.70 -1.85
C GLY A 222 -19.45 -0.42 -1.30
N GLU A 223 -20.02 -0.28 -0.09
CA GLU A 223 -20.99 -1.26 0.44
C GLU A 223 -22.36 -1.18 -0.26
N TYR A 224 -22.67 -0.06 -0.92
CA TYR A 224 -23.94 0.17 -1.61
C TYR A 224 -23.89 -0.16 -3.10
N VAL A 225 -22.74 -0.60 -3.60
CA VAL A 225 -22.55 -0.92 -5.01
C VAL A 225 -22.69 -2.43 -5.21
N PRO A 226 -23.43 -2.90 -6.24
CA PRO A 226 -23.71 -4.33 -6.45
C PRO A 226 -22.47 -5.17 -6.78
N PHE A 227 -21.40 -4.54 -7.28
CA PHE A 227 -20.09 -5.18 -7.44
C PHE A 227 -19.46 -5.32 -6.06
N GLN A 228 -19.51 -6.53 -5.49
CA GLN A 228 -19.01 -6.80 -4.16
C GLN A 228 -17.55 -6.35 -4.03
N ARG A 229 -17.37 -5.22 -3.32
CA ARG A 229 -16.11 -4.69 -2.80
C ARG A 229 -15.16 -4.22 -3.91
N LEU A 230 -15.32 -2.95 -4.27
CA LEU A 230 -14.52 -2.14 -5.21
C LEU A 230 -13.02 -2.02 -4.84
N MET A 231 -12.34 -3.14 -4.57
CA MET A 231 -10.99 -3.20 -4.02
C MET A 231 -9.99 -2.55 -4.96
N TRP A 232 -10.08 -2.82 -6.26
CA TRP A 232 -9.16 -2.26 -7.24
C TRP A 232 -9.46 -0.79 -7.49
N ALA A 233 -10.72 -0.36 -7.37
CA ALA A 233 -11.06 1.06 -7.36
C ALA A 233 -10.49 1.76 -6.13
N GLY A 234 -10.58 1.12 -4.96
CA GLY A 234 -9.94 1.54 -3.72
C GLY A 234 -8.45 1.76 -3.87
N PHE A 235 -7.74 0.79 -4.47
CA PHE A 235 -6.31 0.93 -4.73
C PHE A 235 -5.99 2.02 -5.73
N ALA A 236 -6.80 2.17 -6.79
CA ALA A 236 -6.64 3.25 -7.78
C ALA A 236 -6.82 4.61 -7.11
N PHE A 237 -7.93 4.81 -6.42
CA PHE A 237 -8.23 6.01 -5.65
C PHE A 237 -7.10 6.34 -4.65
N SER A 238 -6.72 5.37 -3.81
CA SER A 238 -5.64 5.51 -2.83
C SER A 238 -4.31 5.92 -3.47
N SER A 239 -3.97 5.37 -4.63
CA SER A 239 -2.76 5.74 -5.35
C SER A 239 -2.73 7.22 -5.73
N ILE A 240 -3.88 7.71 -6.19
CA ILE A 240 -4.06 9.08 -6.62
C ILE A 240 -4.01 10.02 -5.42
N VAL A 241 -4.80 9.75 -4.38
CA VAL A 241 -4.90 10.62 -3.19
C VAL A 241 -3.64 10.58 -2.33
N SER A 242 -2.86 9.49 -2.36
CA SER A 242 -1.58 9.40 -1.62
C SER A 242 -0.44 10.20 -2.28
N SER A 243 -0.68 10.89 -3.38
CA SER A 243 0.29 11.84 -3.92
C SER A 243 0.27 13.13 -3.11
N TYR A 244 1.39 13.48 -2.48
CA TYR A 244 1.52 14.74 -1.75
C TYR A 244 1.55 15.94 -2.69
N GLY A 245 0.92 17.05 -2.27
CA GLY A 245 0.74 18.24 -3.09
C GLY A 245 -0.42 18.09 -4.07
N LEU A 246 -1.65 18.39 -3.60
CA LEU A 246 -2.89 18.35 -4.39
C LEU A 246 -2.66 18.98 -5.78
N MET A 247 -3.13 18.29 -6.83
CA MET A 247 -2.98 18.67 -8.25
C MET A 247 -1.53 18.98 -8.75
N SER A 248 -0.50 18.44 -8.11
CA SER A 248 0.86 18.48 -8.67
C SER A 248 0.99 17.72 -10.01
N ILE A 249 2.03 18.02 -10.80
CA ILE A 249 2.32 17.32 -12.08
C ILE A 249 2.37 15.80 -11.87
N GLY A 250 2.94 15.35 -10.75
CA GLY A 250 3.02 13.93 -10.40
C GLY A 250 1.66 13.24 -10.20
N PHE A 251 0.59 13.98 -9.90
CA PHE A 251 -0.77 13.42 -9.83
C PHE A 251 -1.29 13.04 -11.23
N LYS A 252 -1.09 13.89 -12.25
CA LYS A 252 -1.55 13.63 -13.62
C LYS A 252 -0.82 12.44 -14.21
N GLU A 253 0.51 12.41 -14.04
CA GLU A 253 1.34 11.28 -14.47
C GLU A 253 0.90 9.98 -13.81
N ARG A 254 0.60 10.00 -12.51
CA ARG A 254 0.16 8.81 -11.77
C ARG A 254 -1.21 8.30 -12.22
N ALA A 255 -2.14 9.20 -12.58
CA ALA A 255 -3.44 8.83 -13.14
C ALA A 255 -3.29 8.15 -14.51
N VAL A 256 -2.49 8.74 -15.39
CA VAL A 256 -2.20 8.18 -16.71
C VAL A 256 -1.49 6.82 -16.58
N ASP A 257 -0.44 6.74 -15.76
CA ASP A 257 0.29 5.50 -15.52
C ASP A 257 -0.61 4.39 -14.94
N ARG A 258 -1.60 4.74 -14.12
CA ARG A 258 -2.60 3.79 -13.59
C ARG A 258 -3.48 3.21 -14.69
N ILE A 259 -4.07 4.08 -15.52
CA ILE A 259 -4.98 3.66 -16.58
C ILE A 259 -4.21 2.87 -17.64
N ILE A 260 -3.17 3.47 -18.21
CA ILE A 260 -2.36 2.84 -19.27
C ILE A 260 -1.69 1.58 -18.73
N GLY A 261 -1.13 1.62 -17.52
CA GLY A 261 -0.50 0.46 -16.90
C GLY A 261 -1.48 -0.69 -16.70
N SER A 262 -2.70 -0.41 -16.22
CA SER A 262 -3.73 -1.45 -16.06
C SER A 262 -4.17 -2.03 -17.40
N LEU A 263 -4.35 -1.21 -18.44
CA LEU A 263 -4.72 -1.67 -19.78
C LEU A 263 -3.63 -2.57 -20.40
N ILE A 264 -2.38 -2.12 -20.39
CA ILE A 264 -1.25 -2.91 -20.90
C ILE A 264 -1.09 -4.18 -20.07
N GLY A 265 -1.19 -4.10 -18.75
CA GLY A 265 -1.10 -5.25 -17.86
C GLY A 265 -2.17 -6.29 -18.14
N CYS A 266 -3.41 -5.88 -18.38
CA CYS A 266 -4.50 -6.79 -18.75
C CYS A 266 -4.28 -7.42 -20.13
N ALA A 267 -3.84 -6.64 -21.13
CA ALA A 267 -3.53 -7.16 -22.47
C ALA A 267 -2.41 -8.21 -22.42
N LEU A 268 -1.33 -7.93 -21.67
CA LEU A 268 -0.23 -8.87 -21.47
C LEU A 268 -0.69 -10.12 -20.69
N PHE A 269 -1.55 -9.96 -19.67
CA PHE A 269 -2.11 -11.08 -18.93
C PHE A 269 -2.90 -12.00 -19.85
N ILE A 270 -3.78 -11.46 -20.71
CA ILE A 270 -4.53 -12.24 -21.70
C ILE A 270 -3.57 -13.03 -22.58
N GLY A 271 -2.61 -12.35 -23.22
CA GLY A 271 -1.67 -13.00 -24.13
C GLY A 271 -0.82 -14.09 -23.47
N ILE A 272 -0.29 -13.84 -22.28
CA ILE A 272 0.56 -14.82 -21.57
C ILE A 272 -0.25 -15.99 -21.03
N SER A 273 -1.46 -15.74 -20.53
CA SER A 273 -2.32 -16.77 -19.92
C SER A 273 -2.82 -17.84 -20.89
N GLN A 274 -2.74 -17.59 -22.20
CA GLN A 274 -3.06 -18.58 -23.23
C GLN A 274 -2.00 -19.70 -23.32
N PHE A 275 -0.77 -19.43 -22.90
CA PHE A 275 0.36 -20.34 -23.08
C PHE A 275 0.87 -20.96 -21.77
N ILE A 276 0.55 -20.36 -20.62
CA ILE A 276 1.12 -20.75 -19.33
C ILE A 276 0.00 -20.78 -18.26
N PRO A 277 -0.03 -21.80 -17.37
CA PRO A 277 -1.00 -21.86 -16.27
C PRO A 277 -0.99 -20.62 -15.37
N PHE A 278 -2.16 -20.21 -14.87
CA PHE A 278 -2.34 -18.96 -14.12
C PHE A 278 -1.42 -18.81 -12.89
N VAL A 279 -1.07 -19.93 -12.23
CA VAL A 279 -0.16 -19.94 -11.07
C VAL A 279 1.21 -19.36 -11.45
N TRP A 280 1.75 -19.77 -12.60
CA TRP A 280 3.03 -19.26 -13.10
C TRP A 280 2.93 -17.82 -13.58
N VAL A 281 1.80 -17.42 -14.17
CA VAL A 281 1.57 -16.02 -14.58
C VAL A 281 1.66 -15.08 -13.37
N GLY A 282 1.08 -15.46 -12.23
CA GLY A 282 1.18 -14.68 -11.00
C GLY A 282 2.62 -14.54 -10.49
N ILE A 283 3.39 -15.64 -10.51
CA ILE A 283 4.80 -15.66 -10.10
C ILE A 283 5.66 -14.79 -11.04
N LEU A 284 5.46 -14.91 -12.35
CA LEU A 284 6.13 -14.10 -13.36
C LEU A 284 5.84 -12.60 -13.19
N GLY A 285 4.60 -12.25 -12.86
CA GLY A 285 4.21 -10.89 -12.52
C GLY A 285 4.97 -10.35 -11.31
N GLY A 286 5.11 -11.16 -10.25
CA GLY A 286 5.91 -10.82 -9.07
C GLY A 286 7.38 -10.60 -9.39
N LEU A 287 7.97 -11.49 -10.19
CA LEU A 287 9.37 -11.39 -10.63
C LEU A 287 9.61 -10.14 -11.48
N ALA A 288 8.72 -9.85 -12.43
CA ALA A 288 8.78 -8.67 -13.28
C ALA A 288 8.66 -7.38 -12.44
N LEU A 289 7.74 -7.37 -11.46
CA LEU A 289 7.55 -6.23 -10.56
C LEU A 289 8.80 -5.95 -9.71
N GLY A 290 9.50 -6.98 -9.22
CA GLY A 290 10.75 -6.82 -8.48
C GLY A 290 11.93 -6.29 -9.32
N ILE A 291 11.85 -6.40 -10.65
CA ILE A 291 12.82 -5.84 -11.60
C ILE A 291 12.45 -4.40 -12.02
N CYS A 292 11.20 -4.00 -11.83
CA CYS A 292 10.72 -2.67 -12.20
C CYS A 292 11.28 -1.58 -11.28
N SER A 293 11.77 -0.49 -11.87
CA SER A 293 12.31 0.66 -11.15
C SER A 293 11.27 1.78 -11.03
N THR A 294 10.60 2.12 -12.13
CA THR A 294 9.62 3.22 -12.16
C THR A 294 8.20 2.76 -11.86
N TYR A 295 7.40 3.70 -11.38
CA TYR A 295 5.99 3.48 -11.05
C TYR A 295 5.17 2.99 -12.26
N ARG A 296 5.39 3.59 -13.44
CA ARG A 296 4.76 3.19 -14.71
C ARG A 296 4.83 1.69 -14.97
N TYR A 297 6.02 1.10 -14.93
CA TYR A 297 6.19 -0.34 -15.19
C TYR A 297 5.68 -1.20 -14.03
N LYS A 298 5.79 -0.73 -12.78
CA LYS A 298 5.23 -1.44 -11.63
C LYS A 298 3.71 -1.61 -11.76
N THR A 299 3.00 -0.60 -12.28
CA THR A 299 1.54 -0.67 -12.48
C THR A 299 1.14 -1.74 -13.50
N ILE A 300 1.95 -1.97 -14.53
CA ILE A 300 1.70 -3.01 -15.55
C ILE A 300 1.69 -4.41 -14.92
N PHE A 301 2.69 -4.74 -14.10
CA PHE A 301 2.82 -6.10 -13.55
C PHE A 301 2.09 -6.31 -12.23
N ASN A 302 1.71 -5.23 -11.53
CA ASN A 302 0.98 -5.30 -10.26
C ASN A 302 -0.37 -6.03 -10.38
N CYS A 303 -1.02 -5.99 -11.55
CA CYS A 303 -2.30 -6.65 -11.76
C CYS A 303 -2.20 -8.16 -11.91
N PHE A 304 -1.04 -8.74 -12.25
CA PHE A 304 -0.92 -10.16 -12.63
C PHE A 304 -1.37 -11.11 -11.52
N GLY A 305 -0.87 -10.93 -10.31
CA GLY A 305 -1.27 -11.79 -9.18
C GLY A 305 -2.76 -11.67 -8.85
N ALA A 306 -3.32 -10.46 -8.95
CA ALA A 306 -4.74 -10.21 -8.70
C ALA A 306 -5.63 -10.77 -9.83
N LEU A 307 -5.21 -10.64 -11.08
CA LEU A 307 -5.88 -11.18 -12.25
C LEU A 307 -5.84 -12.70 -12.26
N THR A 308 -4.75 -13.34 -11.83
CA THR A 308 -4.67 -14.80 -11.64
C THR A 308 -5.77 -15.29 -10.68
N ILE A 309 -5.93 -14.62 -9.53
CA ILE A 309 -6.96 -14.99 -8.55
C ILE A 309 -8.36 -14.71 -9.11
N ALA A 310 -8.60 -13.53 -9.66
CA ALA A 310 -9.90 -13.17 -10.21
C ALA A 310 -10.29 -14.06 -11.42
N ALA A 311 -9.34 -14.44 -12.26
CA ALA A 311 -9.59 -15.31 -13.42
C ALA A 311 -9.99 -16.72 -13.00
N SER A 312 -9.49 -17.20 -11.85
CA SER A 312 -9.94 -18.48 -11.28
C SER A 312 -11.39 -18.45 -10.79
N LEU A 313 -11.95 -17.27 -10.52
CA LEU A 313 -13.32 -17.08 -10.02
C LEU A 313 -14.31 -16.67 -11.13
N PHE A 314 -13.90 -15.78 -12.02
CA PHE A 314 -14.76 -15.12 -13.01
C PHE A 314 -14.38 -15.41 -14.46
N GLY A 315 -13.37 -16.26 -14.69
CA GLY A 315 -12.73 -16.41 -15.99
C GLY A 315 -11.89 -15.20 -16.39
N VAL A 316 -11.04 -15.37 -17.42
CA VAL A 316 -10.16 -14.30 -17.92
C VAL A 316 -10.94 -13.07 -18.38
N PRO A 317 -12.03 -13.18 -19.17
CA PRO A 317 -12.79 -12.01 -19.61
C PRO A 317 -13.40 -11.23 -18.44
N GLY A 318 -13.98 -11.94 -17.46
CA GLY A 318 -14.58 -11.32 -16.27
C GLY A 318 -13.55 -10.59 -15.42
N ALA A 319 -12.43 -11.26 -15.11
CA ALA A 319 -11.34 -10.67 -14.32
C ALA A 319 -10.76 -9.40 -14.95
N VAL A 320 -10.52 -9.41 -16.26
CA VAL A 320 -10.00 -8.26 -17.00
C VAL A 320 -11.01 -7.12 -17.02
N THR A 321 -12.28 -7.41 -17.26
CA THR A 321 -13.35 -6.41 -17.33
C THR A 321 -13.48 -5.69 -16.00
N ILE A 322 -13.57 -6.44 -14.90
CA ILE A 322 -13.63 -5.88 -13.54
C ILE A 322 -12.37 -5.05 -13.27
N ARG A 323 -11.19 -5.52 -13.68
CA ARG A 323 -9.92 -4.82 -13.44
C ARG A 323 -9.86 -3.47 -14.12
N ILE A 324 -10.23 -3.43 -15.39
CA ILE A 324 -10.25 -2.19 -16.17
C ILE A 324 -11.29 -1.23 -15.61
N PHE A 325 -12.53 -1.72 -15.41
CA PHE A 325 -13.63 -0.91 -14.90
C PHE A 325 -13.29 -0.28 -13.55
N GLU A 326 -12.89 -1.09 -12.56
CA GLU A 326 -12.60 -0.59 -11.22
C GLU A 326 -11.39 0.34 -11.18
N ASN A 327 -10.34 0.09 -11.96
CA ASN A 327 -9.20 1.01 -11.99
C ASN A 327 -9.58 2.36 -12.60
N ILE A 328 -10.34 2.37 -13.69
CA ILE A 328 -10.83 3.62 -14.29
C ILE A 328 -11.73 4.35 -13.30
N LEU A 329 -12.70 3.65 -12.70
CA LEU A 329 -13.61 4.21 -11.70
C LEU A 329 -12.84 4.83 -10.53
N GLY A 330 -11.89 4.11 -9.94
CA GLY A 330 -11.11 4.60 -8.82
C GLY A 330 -10.22 5.79 -9.18
N VAL A 331 -9.66 5.84 -10.40
CA VAL A 331 -8.92 7.01 -10.89
C VAL A 331 -9.86 8.21 -11.05
N CYS A 332 -11.02 8.03 -11.70
CA CYS A 332 -12.01 9.10 -11.88
C CYS A 332 -12.50 9.66 -10.55
N LEU A 333 -12.87 8.78 -9.61
CA LEU A 333 -13.27 9.17 -8.25
C LEU A 333 -12.14 9.90 -7.52
N GLY A 334 -10.88 9.45 -7.67
CA GLY A 334 -9.72 10.09 -7.05
C GLY A 334 -9.46 11.50 -7.59
N ILE A 335 -9.60 11.67 -8.91
CA ILE A 335 -9.46 12.98 -9.58
C ILE A 335 -10.56 13.94 -9.11
N MET A 336 -11.82 13.49 -9.15
CA MET A 336 -12.97 14.27 -8.69
C MET A 336 -12.81 14.68 -7.23
N TYR A 337 -12.44 13.74 -6.36
CA TYR A 337 -12.26 13.98 -4.93
C TYR A 337 -11.17 15.03 -4.65
N ILE A 338 -10.01 14.93 -5.31
CA ILE A 338 -8.94 15.93 -5.15
C ILE A 338 -9.40 17.30 -5.64
N GLY A 339 -10.07 17.38 -6.79
CA GLY A 339 -10.59 18.65 -7.32
C GLY A 339 -11.54 19.33 -6.35
N VAL A 340 -12.52 18.59 -5.81
CA VAL A 340 -13.46 19.11 -4.80
C VAL A 340 -12.73 19.54 -3.53
N THR A 341 -11.81 18.70 -3.03
CA THR A 341 -11.04 18.98 -1.80
C THR A 341 -10.20 20.25 -1.95
N GLU A 342 -9.58 20.45 -3.11
CA GLU A 342 -8.77 21.63 -3.36
C GLU A 342 -9.62 22.91 -3.44
N ILE A 343 -10.77 22.87 -4.12
CA ILE A 343 -11.71 23.99 -4.16
C ILE A 343 -12.16 24.37 -2.73
N LEU A 344 -12.49 23.37 -1.91
CA LEU A 344 -12.90 23.60 -0.52
C LEU A 344 -11.77 24.22 0.30
N ILE A 345 -10.55 23.68 0.20
CA ILE A 345 -9.37 24.22 0.92
C ILE A 345 -9.09 25.66 0.50
N ARG A 346 -9.16 25.97 -0.80
CA ARG A 346 -8.95 27.34 -1.31
C ARG A 346 -9.98 28.31 -0.73
N LYS A 347 -11.27 27.97 -0.78
CA LYS A 347 -12.35 28.78 -0.19
C LYS A 347 -12.17 29.00 1.33
N ILE A 348 -11.72 27.97 2.06
CA ILE A 348 -11.46 28.08 3.50
C ILE A 348 -10.27 29.03 3.75
N ARG A 349 -9.18 28.92 2.97
CA ARG A 349 -8.04 29.84 3.11
C ARG A 349 -8.41 31.29 2.80
N GLU A 350 -9.15 31.51 1.72
CA GLU A 350 -9.67 32.83 1.34
C GLU A 350 -10.53 33.44 2.46
N LYS A 351 -11.45 32.65 3.02
CA LYS A 351 -12.33 33.10 4.12
C LYS A 351 -11.57 33.46 5.41
N HIS A 352 -10.45 32.80 5.68
CA HIS A 352 -9.66 32.99 6.90
C HIS A 352 -8.39 33.84 6.71
N GLY A 353 -8.17 34.44 5.54
CA GLY A 353 -7.00 35.28 5.26
C GLY A 353 -5.66 34.54 5.33
N LEU A 354 -5.67 33.21 5.24
CA LEU A 354 -4.49 32.36 5.35
C LEU A 354 -3.81 32.20 3.97
N ASN A 355 -3.29 33.31 3.43
CA ASN A 355 -2.49 33.29 2.21
C ASN A 355 -1.01 33.06 2.53
N HIS A 356 -0.57 31.81 2.46
CA HIS A 356 0.83 31.42 2.25
C HIS A 356 0.92 30.25 1.27
#